data_AF-A0A7J3I7P4-F1
#
_entry.id   AF-A0A7J3I7P4-F1
#
_cell.length_a   1.000
_cell.length_b   1.000
_cell.length_c   1.000
_cell.angle_alpha   90.00
_cell.angle_beta   90.00
_cell.angle_gamma   90.00
#
_symmetry.space_group_name_H-M   'P 1'
#
loop_
_entity.id
_entity.type
_entity.pdbx_description
1 polymer ?
#
loop_
_entity_poly.entity_id
_entity_poly.type
_entity_poly.pdbx_seq_one_letter_code
_entity_poly.pdbx_strand_id
1 'polypeptide(L)'
;EAIEAFTGVDGSKPVPSPFPIIPYPKSVEIYIKPLEPELIKYGYDPALGWFKQDLARAEELLKKVGFTRGPDGKWRLPDGTPWTITIMTYAEIELESQRLAYIVAEQWRRFGIDVTVEPVAPGVFTPRLTKGEFEVVTYFPSCNFLPVDLGDVIPRWHSKYCTPDIPGLGWLTYPNWACYKFPRRAELDSVLETLEKSPPGSPEAIEATKKALLIWLEQMPWPQFFPVPFYTLNNRYCWEGFPEYPANYYNDPVYWWPHFTLILLQLRPTGRCPTKEAYTPTKFQILPIEKPVVPTPTPTPTPTPTPTPTPVATTVTVTAIQTVTTTSVVTSTVVTTRVETVTTTKTETVTDWTITTALAIVLLIVGIAIGWFIKRK
;
A
#
# COMPACT_ATOMS: atom_id res chain seq x y z
N GLU A 1 -28.47 -4.11 -10.01
CA GLU A 1 -28.01 -2.88 -10.68
C GLU A 1 -26.49 -2.73 -10.65
N ALA A 2 -25.82 -2.68 -9.49
CA ALA A 2 -24.36 -2.51 -9.43
C ALA A 2 -23.56 -3.59 -10.20
N ILE A 3 -23.85 -4.88 -10.02
CA ILE A 3 -23.15 -5.97 -10.73
C ILE A 3 -23.30 -5.85 -12.26
N GLU A 4 -24.48 -5.43 -12.74
CA GLU A 4 -24.74 -5.25 -14.18
C GLU A 4 -23.93 -4.09 -14.78
N ALA A 5 -23.65 -3.04 -14.00
CA ALA A 5 -22.83 -1.91 -14.44
C ALA A 5 -21.35 -2.28 -14.67
N PHE A 6 -20.91 -3.43 -14.17
CA PHE A 6 -19.53 -3.93 -14.26
C PHE A 6 -19.42 -5.20 -15.12
N THR A 7 -20.48 -5.58 -15.85
CA THR A 7 -20.43 -6.72 -16.77
C THR A 7 -19.45 -6.42 -17.91
N GLY A 8 -18.44 -7.30 -18.08
CA GLY A 8 -17.46 -7.22 -19.14
C GLY A 8 -18.06 -7.41 -20.53
N VAL A 9 -17.32 -7.01 -21.57
CA VAL A 9 -17.74 -7.15 -22.98
C VAL A 9 -17.98 -8.60 -23.40
N ASP A 10 -17.39 -9.54 -22.68
CA ASP A 10 -17.55 -10.99 -22.84
C ASP A 10 -18.70 -11.58 -22.01
N GLY A 11 -19.47 -10.73 -21.31
CA GLY A 11 -20.54 -11.14 -20.41
C GLY A 11 -20.06 -11.61 -19.03
N SER A 12 -18.75 -11.54 -18.74
CA SER A 12 -18.23 -11.83 -17.41
C SER A 12 -18.77 -10.81 -16.40
N LYS A 13 -19.11 -11.28 -15.20
CA LYS A 13 -19.57 -10.42 -14.11
C LYS A 13 -18.46 -10.32 -13.06
N PRO A 14 -18.28 -9.17 -12.40
CA PRO A 14 -17.37 -9.11 -11.27
C PRO A 14 -17.78 -10.16 -10.23
N VAL A 15 -16.80 -10.88 -9.70
CA VAL A 15 -17.06 -11.84 -8.62
C VAL A 15 -16.86 -11.09 -7.31
N PRO A 16 -17.94 -10.80 -6.57
CA PRO A 16 -17.81 -10.13 -5.30
C PRO A 16 -17.23 -11.12 -4.26
N SER A 17 -16.52 -10.62 -3.26
CA SER A 17 -15.89 -11.44 -2.19
C SER A 17 -16.22 -11.00 -0.76
N PRO A 18 -16.97 -11.78 0.03
CA PRO A 18 -17.48 -11.36 1.34
C PRO A 18 -16.37 -11.12 2.39
N PHE A 19 -15.13 -11.47 2.05
CA PHE A 19 -13.92 -11.26 2.81
C PHE A 19 -12.90 -10.47 1.98
N PRO A 20 -11.89 -9.83 2.60
CA PRO A 20 -10.85 -9.07 1.89
C PRO A 20 -9.80 -10.00 1.25
N ILE A 21 -10.26 -11.02 0.54
CA ILE A 21 -9.44 -12.00 -0.17
C ILE A 21 -9.98 -12.16 -1.60
N ILE A 22 -9.11 -12.49 -2.55
CA ILE A 22 -9.51 -12.74 -3.94
C ILE A 22 -10.29 -14.08 -3.99
N PRO A 23 -11.50 -14.13 -4.56
CA PRO A 23 -12.35 -15.33 -4.59
C PRO A 23 -11.93 -16.31 -5.70
N TYR A 24 -10.70 -16.82 -5.60
CA TYR A 24 -10.18 -17.92 -6.40
C TYR A 24 -10.83 -19.25 -5.97
N PRO A 25 -11.08 -20.24 -6.85
CA PRO A 25 -11.82 -21.46 -6.48
C PRO A 25 -11.29 -22.17 -5.23
N LYS A 26 -9.96 -22.22 -5.05
CA LYS A 26 -9.35 -22.84 -3.87
C LYS A 26 -9.47 -21.98 -2.60
N SER A 27 -9.38 -20.65 -2.69
CA SER A 27 -9.60 -19.78 -1.53
C SER A 27 -11.08 -19.79 -1.11
N VAL A 28 -12.01 -19.91 -2.06
CA VAL A 28 -13.44 -20.10 -1.78
C VAL A 28 -13.68 -21.39 -1.00
N GLU A 29 -13.08 -22.50 -1.43
CA GLU A 29 -13.21 -23.80 -0.76
C GLU A 29 -12.63 -23.79 0.66
N ILE A 30 -11.49 -23.13 0.86
CA ILE A 30 -10.75 -23.16 2.13
C ILE A 30 -11.29 -22.13 3.13
N TYR A 31 -11.69 -20.93 2.68
CA TYR A 31 -11.99 -19.80 3.56
C TYR A 31 -13.44 -19.33 3.50
N ILE A 32 -14.08 -19.28 2.33
CA ILE A 32 -15.45 -18.75 2.22
C ILE A 32 -16.47 -19.82 2.60
N LYS A 33 -16.49 -20.97 1.91
CA LYS A 33 -17.46 -22.05 2.14
C LYS A 33 -17.52 -22.51 3.61
N PRO A 34 -16.38 -22.73 4.31
CA PRO A 34 -16.42 -23.16 5.70
C PRO A 34 -16.95 -22.09 6.66
N LEU A 35 -16.90 -20.81 6.28
CA LEU A 35 -17.37 -19.68 7.08
C LEU A 35 -18.74 -19.15 6.66
N GLU A 36 -19.37 -19.73 5.62
CA GLU A 36 -20.72 -19.33 5.19
C GLU A 36 -21.76 -19.32 6.32
N PRO A 37 -21.81 -20.30 7.25
CA PRO A 37 -22.75 -20.25 8.36
C PRO A 37 -22.58 -19.01 9.26
N GLU A 38 -21.36 -18.51 9.43
CA GLU A 38 -21.11 -17.26 10.16
C GLU A 38 -21.48 -16.05 9.30
N LEU A 39 -21.11 -16.04 8.03
CA LEU A 39 -21.44 -14.96 7.09
C LEU A 39 -22.96 -14.73 6.97
N ILE A 40 -23.76 -15.80 6.96
CA ILE A 40 -25.23 -15.71 6.88
C ILE A 40 -25.82 -14.92 8.05
N LYS A 41 -25.22 -15.00 9.25
CA LYS A 41 -25.65 -14.21 10.42
C LYS A 41 -25.48 -12.70 10.21
N TYR A 42 -24.56 -12.31 9.33
CA TYR A 42 -24.29 -10.93 8.93
C TYR A 42 -25.03 -10.52 7.64
N GLY A 43 -25.94 -11.37 7.12
CA GLY A 43 -26.75 -11.06 5.94
C GLY A 43 -26.11 -11.46 4.60
N TYR A 44 -25.11 -12.33 4.61
CA TYR A 44 -24.59 -12.94 3.39
C TYR A 44 -25.66 -13.78 2.67
N ASP A 45 -25.70 -13.65 1.35
CA ASP A 45 -26.48 -14.48 0.45
C ASP A 45 -25.55 -15.39 -0.37
N PRO A 46 -25.56 -16.71 -0.16
CA PRO A 46 -24.80 -17.65 -0.98
C PRO A 46 -25.11 -17.56 -2.47
N ALA A 47 -26.34 -17.16 -2.86
CA ALA A 47 -26.71 -17.00 -4.27
C ALA A 47 -26.09 -15.74 -4.91
N LEU A 48 -25.83 -14.70 -4.10
CA LEU A 48 -25.13 -13.50 -4.57
C LEU A 48 -23.61 -13.62 -4.41
N GLY A 49 -23.13 -14.53 -3.56
CA GLY A 49 -21.73 -14.55 -3.11
C GLY A 49 -21.35 -13.29 -2.32
N TRP A 50 -22.34 -12.58 -1.77
CA TRP A 50 -22.16 -11.26 -1.16
C TRP A 50 -23.25 -10.94 -0.12
N PHE A 51 -23.08 -9.86 0.65
CA PHE A 51 -24.09 -9.35 1.59
C PHE A 51 -25.30 -8.75 0.88
N LYS A 52 -26.50 -9.07 1.36
CA LYS A 52 -27.76 -8.50 0.86
C LYS A 52 -27.84 -7.02 1.19
N GLN A 53 -28.44 -6.24 0.30
CA GLN A 53 -28.86 -4.88 0.62
C GLN A 53 -30.13 -4.95 1.48
N ASP A 54 -30.00 -4.60 2.76
CA ASP A 54 -31.11 -4.58 3.72
C ASP A 54 -31.22 -3.20 4.40
N LEU A 55 -32.01 -2.31 3.78
CA LEU A 55 -32.20 -0.94 4.26
C LEU A 55 -32.99 -0.91 5.58
N ALA A 56 -33.89 -1.87 5.81
CA ALA A 56 -34.67 -1.94 7.04
C ALA A 56 -33.78 -2.32 8.23
N ARG A 57 -32.89 -3.29 8.04
CA ARG A 57 -31.90 -3.68 9.03
C ARG A 57 -30.89 -2.56 9.28
N ALA A 58 -30.44 -1.87 8.24
CA ALA A 58 -29.55 -0.70 8.41
C ALA A 58 -30.22 0.39 9.27
N GLU A 59 -31.51 0.67 9.04
CA GLU A 59 -32.28 1.63 9.84
C GLU A 59 -32.45 1.18 11.30
N GLU A 60 -32.72 -0.11 11.55
CA GLU A 60 -32.76 -0.67 12.91
C GLU A 60 -31.42 -0.48 13.64
N LEU A 61 -30.30 -0.80 12.99
CA LEU A 61 -28.96 -0.66 13.55
C LEU A 61 -28.63 0.79 13.90
N LEU A 62 -28.93 1.73 13.01
CA LEU A 62 -28.74 3.16 13.26
C LEU A 62 -29.57 3.63 14.47
N LYS A 63 -30.86 3.30 14.53
CA LYS A 63 -31.73 3.68 15.65
C LYS A 63 -31.25 3.08 16.98
N LYS A 64 -30.75 1.85 16.97
CA LYS A 64 -30.22 1.17 18.16
C LYS A 64 -29.04 1.92 18.81
N VAL A 65 -28.26 2.65 18.01
CA VAL A 65 -27.14 3.47 18.48
C VAL A 65 -27.47 4.96 18.61
N GLY A 66 -28.76 5.31 18.55
CA GLY A 66 -29.26 6.66 18.84
C GLY A 66 -29.40 7.59 17.65
N PHE A 67 -29.17 7.12 16.42
CA PHE A 67 -29.42 7.93 15.24
C PHE A 67 -30.92 8.14 15.03
N THR A 68 -31.30 9.30 14.52
CA THR A 68 -32.70 9.66 14.27
C THR A 68 -32.89 10.21 12.86
N ARG A 69 -34.10 10.11 12.30
CA ARG A 69 -34.44 10.80 11.05
C ARG A 69 -35.03 12.17 11.37
N GLY A 70 -34.50 13.20 10.71
CA GLY A 70 -35.05 14.55 10.75
C GLY A 70 -36.32 14.69 9.89
N PRO A 71 -37.01 15.84 9.99
CA PRO A 71 -38.19 16.13 9.17
C PRO A 71 -37.87 16.28 7.68
N ASP A 72 -36.60 16.49 7.34
CA ASP A 72 -36.06 16.52 5.97
C ASP A 72 -35.78 15.11 5.40
N GLY A 73 -36.12 14.05 6.15
CA GLY A 73 -35.86 12.65 5.78
C GLY A 73 -34.41 12.21 5.94
N LYS A 74 -33.51 13.11 6.36
CA LYS A 74 -32.07 12.84 6.51
C LYS A 74 -31.73 12.34 7.91
N TRP A 75 -30.67 11.55 8.02
CA TRP A 75 -30.17 11.05 9.30
C TRP A 75 -29.51 12.14 10.15
N ARG A 76 -29.63 11.99 11.47
CA ARG A 76 -28.99 12.80 12.51
C ARG A 76 -28.19 11.90 13.43
N LEU A 77 -27.04 12.41 13.86
CA LEU A 77 -26.22 11.80 14.91
C LEU A 77 -26.99 11.78 16.25
N PRO A 78 -26.53 11.01 17.26
CA PRO A 78 -27.18 10.96 18.57
C PRO A 78 -27.29 12.30 19.29
N ASP A 79 -26.43 13.26 18.95
CA ASP A 79 -26.48 14.64 19.46
C ASP A 79 -27.48 15.55 18.70
N GLY A 80 -28.17 15.02 17.68
CA GLY A 80 -29.15 15.72 16.87
C GLY A 80 -28.57 16.48 15.66
N THR A 81 -27.26 16.51 15.47
CA THR A 81 -26.63 17.20 14.33
C THR A 81 -26.80 16.40 13.03
N PRO A 82 -26.83 17.05 11.84
CA PRO A 82 -26.87 16.36 10.55
C PRO A 82 -25.73 15.36 10.38
N TRP A 83 -26.04 14.13 9.97
CA TRP A 83 -25.00 13.17 9.61
C TRP A 83 -24.54 13.40 8.17
N THR A 84 -23.34 13.96 8.04
CA THR A 84 -22.66 14.21 6.77
C THR A 84 -21.45 13.30 6.65
N ILE A 85 -21.21 12.74 5.46
CA ILE A 85 -20.03 11.93 5.15
C ILE A 85 -19.30 12.49 3.94
N THR A 86 -17.97 12.59 4.01
CA THR A 86 -17.12 12.86 2.83
C THR A 86 -16.40 11.59 2.39
N ILE A 87 -16.59 11.21 1.12
CA ILE A 87 -15.88 10.11 0.47
C ILE A 87 -14.73 10.68 -0.36
N MET A 88 -13.50 10.48 0.11
CA MET A 88 -12.29 10.76 -0.65
C MET A 88 -12.09 9.70 -1.74
N THR A 89 -11.73 10.14 -2.95
CA THR A 89 -11.41 9.23 -4.07
C THR A 89 -10.30 9.82 -4.95
N TYR A 90 -9.68 9.00 -5.80
CA TYR A 90 -8.72 9.51 -6.77
C TYR A 90 -9.40 10.39 -7.82
N ALA A 91 -8.73 11.47 -8.20
CA ALA A 91 -8.95 12.14 -9.47
C ALA A 91 -8.02 11.52 -10.53
N GLU A 92 -8.50 11.40 -11.77
CA GLU A 92 -7.73 11.09 -12.99
C GLU A 92 -7.23 9.65 -13.16
N ILE A 93 -6.76 9.00 -12.09
CA ILE A 93 -6.32 7.59 -12.10
C ILE A 93 -7.29 6.73 -11.29
N GLU A 94 -7.13 5.41 -11.34
CA GLU A 94 -7.94 4.48 -10.53
C GLU A 94 -9.46 4.73 -10.73
N LEU A 95 -9.87 4.94 -11.99
CA LEU A 95 -11.23 5.36 -12.36
C LEU A 95 -12.32 4.43 -11.83
N GLU A 96 -11.99 3.17 -11.55
CA GLU A 96 -12.89 2.22 -10.92
C GLU A 96 -13.24 2.61 -9.47
N SER A 97 -12.21 2.89 -8.66
CA SER A 97 -12.38 3.40 -7.29
C SER A 97 -13.18 4.71 -7.29
N GLN A 98 -12.90 5.60 -8.25
CA GLN A 98 -13.65 6.83 -8.44
C GLN A 98 -15.13 6.58 -8.72
N ARG A 99 -15.46 5.71 -9.68
CA ARG A 99 -16.85 5.40 -10.02
C ARG A 99 -17.59 4.75 -8.86
N LEU A 100 -16.93 3.88 -8.09
CA LEU A 100 -17.49 3.29 -6.88
C LEU A 100 -17.90 4.36 -5.85
N ALA A 101 -17.09 5.41 -5.66
CA ALA A 101 -17.40 6.49 -4.72
C ALA A 101 -18.74 7.15 -5.04
N TYR A 102 -19.00 7.48 -6.31
CA TYR A 102 -20.25 8.11 -6.74
C TYR A 102 -21.45 7.18 -6.63
N ILE A 103 -21.30 5.89 -6.97
CA ILE A 103 -22.38 4.90 -6.85
C ILE A 103 -22.76 4.72 -5.37
N VAL A 104 -21.77 4.54 -4.49
CA VAL A 104 -21.99 4.39 -3.04
C VAL A 104 -22.62 5.66 -2.46
N ALA A 105 -22.11 6.84 -2.81
CA ALA A 105 -22.67 8.11 -2.36
C ALA A 105 -24.14 8.26 -2.75
N GLU A 106 -24.51 7.86 -3.97
CA GLU A 106 -25.91 7.89 -4.40
C GLU A 106 -26.80 6.94 -3.60
N GLN A 107 -26.35 5.71 -3.33
CA GLN A 107 -27.09 4.76 -2.48
C GLN A 107 -27.27 5.29 -1.05
N TRP A 108 -26.23 5.90 -0.48
CA TRP A 108 -26.28 6.50 0.86
C TRP A 108 -27.17 7.74 0.92
N ARG A 109 -27.16 8.59 -0.11
CA ARG A 109 -28.08 9.73 -0.22
C ARG A 109 -29.53 9.30 -0.30
N ARG A 110 -29.84 8.28 -1.10
CA ARG A 110 -31.19 7.68 -1.16
C ARG A 110 -31.65 7.12 0.18
N PHE A 111 -30.72 6.62 0.98
CA PHE A 111 -31.01 6.14 2.33
C PHE A 111 -31.19 7.28 3.36
N GLY A 112 -30.82 8.52 3.01
CA GLY A 112 -30.98 9.72 3.83
C GLY A 112 -29.69 10.23 4.47
N ILE A 113 -28.51 9.74 4.06
CA ILE A 113 -27.22 10.24 4.54
C ILE A 113 -26.77 11.39 3.63
N ASP A 114 -26.31 12.50 4.20
CA ASP A 114 -25.74 13.57 3.38
C ASP A 114 -24.31 13.20 2.99
N VAL A 115 -24.03 13.05 1.69
CA VAL A 115 -22.73 12.55 1.22
C VAL A 115 -22.12 13.48 0.19
N THR A 116 -20.85 13.81 0.37
CA THR A 116 -20.02 14.52 -0.61
C THR A 116 -18.93 13.59 -1.14
N VAL A 117 -18.67 13.61 -2.44
CA VAL A 117 -17.53 12.90 -3.04
C VAL A 117 -16.45 13.93 -3.34
N GLU A 118 -15.24 13.68 -2.86
CA GLU A 118 -14.07 14.53 -3.02
C GLU A 118 -13.01 13.81 -3.89
N PRO A 119 -12.96 14.08 -5.21
CA PRO A 119 -11.86 13.62 -6.06
C PRO A 119 -10.58 14.40 -5.76
N VAL A 120 -9.50 13.69 -5.47
CA VAL A 120 -8.20 14.28 -5.11
C VAL A 120 -7.13 13.80 -6.07
N ALA A 121 -6.34 14.74 -6.59
CA ALA A 121 -5.24 14.46 -7.51
C ALA A 121 -4.20 13.49 -6.87
N PRO A 122 -3.56 12.61 -7.66
CA PRO A 122 -2.70 11.54 -7.12
C PRO A 122 -1.61 12.00 -6.16
N GLY A 123 -0.95 13.13 -6.46
CA GLY A 123 0.12 13.68 -5.64
C GLY A 123 -0.30 14.13 -4.24
N VAL A 124 -1.59 14.43 -4.05
CA VAL A 124 -2.16 14.84 -2.75
C VAL A 124 -2.88 13.66 -2.07
N PHE A 125 -3.45 12.75 -2.85
CA PHE A 125 -4.21 11.61 -2.34
C PHE A 125 -3.36 10.71 -1.44
N THR A 126 -2.18 10.26 -1.89
CA THR A 126 -1.36 9.31 -1.11
C THR A 126 -0.91 9.87 0.24
N PRO A 127 -0.38 11.11 0.35
CA PRO A 127 -0.06 11.70 1.65
C PRO A 127 -1.25 11.81 2.61
N ARG A 128 -2.45 12.15 2.12
CA ARG A 128 -3.67 12.18 2.93
C ARG A 128 -4.09 10.79 3.38
N LEU A 129 -4.04 9.82 2.46
CA LEU A 129 -4.37 8.43 2.73
C LEU A 129 -3.48 7.86 3.84
N THR A 130 -2.16 8.05 3.78
CA THR A 130 -1.22 7.50 4.77
C THR A 130 -1.33 8.20 6.12
N LYS A 131 -1.66 9.49 6.15
CA LYS A 131 -1.93 10.20 7.40
C LYS A 131 -3.31 9.92 8.01
N GLY A 132 -4.20 9.25 7.28
CA GLY A 132 -5.58 9.05 7.74
C GLY A 132 -6.44 10.32 7.64
N GLU A 133 -6.10 11.27 6.76
CA GLU A 133 -6.80 12.53 6.54
C GLU A 133 -8.04 12.34 5.62
N PHE A 134 -8.91 11.41 6.01
CA PHE A 134 -10.17 11.10 5.34
C PHE A 134 -11.19 10.54 6.35
N GLU A 135 -12.47 10.68 6.05
CA GLU A 135 -13.56 10.04 6.81
C GLU A 135 -13.88 8.67 6.20
N VAL A 136 -14.24 8.67 4.91
CA VAL A 136 -14.38 7.46 4.09
C VAL A 136 -13.51 7.62 2.86
N VAL A 137 -12.90 6.53 2.40
CA VAL A 137 -12.08 6.52 1.19
C VAL A 137 -12.45 5.34 0.31
N THR A 138 -12.47 5.57 -1.00
CA THR A 138 -12.43 4.48 -1.98
C THR A 138 -10.99 4.25 -2.39
N TYR A 139 -10.52 3.03 -2.16
CA TYR A 139 -9.12 2.69 -2.31
C TYR A 139 -8.98 1.18 -2.52
N PHE A 140 -7.85 0.78 -3.09
CA PHE A 140 -7.45 -0.62 -3.18
C PHE A 140 -6.55 -0.98 -1.97
N PRO A 141 -7.08 -1.70 -0.97
CA PRO A 141 -6.38 -1.88 0.31
C PRO A 141 -5.31 -2.98 0.29
N SER A 142 -5.33 -3.89 -0.67
CA SER A 142 -4.38 -5.00 -0.75
C SER A 142 -4.40 -5.69 -2.10
N CYS A 143 -3.26 -6.25 -2.51
CA CYS A 143 -3.15 -7.26 -3.55
C CYS A 143 -2.74 -8.59 -2.91
N ASN A 144 -3.21 -9.70 -3.47
CA ASN A 144 -2.75 -11.03 -3.08
C ASN A 144 -1.93 -11.63 -4.22
N PHE A 145 -0.67 -11.97 -3.94
CA PHE A 145 0.23 -12.58 -4.94
C PHE A 145 0.11 -14.09 -5.00
N LEU A 146 -0.48 -14.72 -3.96
CA LEU A 146 -0.57 -16.18 -3.83
C LEU A 146 -2.03 -16.60 -3.65
N PRO A 147 -2.63 -17.34 -4.60
CA PRO A 147 -4.09 -17.55 -4.61
C PRO A 147 -4.67 -18.32 -3.42
N VAL A 148 -3.83 -18.92 -2.57
CA VAL A 148 -4.25 -19.71 -1.39
C VAL A 148 -3.56 -19.25 -0.12
N ASP A 149 -2.27 -18.94 -0.18
CA ASP A 149 -1.54 -18.44 0.97
C ASP A 149 -1.85 -16.96 1.19
N LEU A 150 -2.45 -16.65 2.34
CA LEU A 150 -2.81 -15.29 2.74
C LEU A 150 -1.82 -14.71 3.77
N GLY A 151 -0.70 -15.40 3.99
CA GLY A 151 0.39 -14.98 4.87
C GLY A 151 1.15 -13.74 4.38
N ASP A 152 0.97 -13.31 3.13
CA ASP A 152 1.51 -12.06 2.63
C ASP A 152 0.58 -10.86 2.88
N VAL A 153 -0.74 -11.08 2.97
CA VAL A 153 -1.76 -10.02 3.09
C VAL A 153 -2.21 -9.80 4.53
N ILE A 154 -2.72 -10.84 5.19
CA ILE A 154 -3.42 -10.71 6.48
C ILE A 154 -2.49 -10.28 7.62
N PRO A 155 -1.23 -10.76 7.72
CA PRO A 155 -0.32 -10.30 8.77
C PRO A 155 -0.10 -8.78 8.82
N ARG A 156 -0.29 -8.07 7.70
CA ARG A 156 -0.20 -6.59 7.68
C ARG A 156 -1.23 -5.93 8.60
N TRP A 157 -2.30 -6.62 8.97
CA TRP A 157 -3.29 -6.07 9.90
C TRP A 157 -2.83 -5.99 11.36
N HIS A 158 -1.65 -6.57 11.67
CA HIS A 158 -1.10 -6.61 13.01
C HIS A 158 -0.69 -5.20 13.48
N SER A 159 -1.08 -4.85 14.71
CA SER A 159 -0.77 -3.56 15.33
C SER A 159 0.71 -3.19 15.38
N LYS A 160 1.65 -4.16 15.30
CA LYS A 160 3.10 -3.89 15.25
C LYS A 160 3.51 -3.06 14.03
N TYR A 161 2.68 -3.08 12.99
CA TYR A 161 2.87 -2.30 11.78
C TYR A 161 2.22 -0.92 11.83
N CYS A 162 1.52 -0.58 12.91
CA CYS A 162 0.98 0.75 13.11
C CYS A 162 2.11 1.75 13.30
N THR A 163 2.14 2.79 12.46
CA THR A 163 3.04 3.94 12.62
C THR A 163 2.21 5.15 13.03
N PRO A 164 2.36 5.65 14.27
CA PRO A 164 1.49 6.71 14.79
C PRO A 164 1.46 8.00 13.96
N ASP A 165 2.58 8.35 13.30
CA ASP A 165 2.70 9.57 12.49
C ASP A 165 2.00 9.46 11.11
N ILE A 166 1.74 8.22 10.67
CA ILE A 166 1.02 7.91 9.43
C ILE A 166 0.05 6.74 9.70
N PRO A 167 -1.02 6.99 10.49
CA PRO A 167 -1.90 5.94 11.00
C PRO A 167 -2.93 5.44 9.97
N GLY A 168 -2.96 6.05 8.79
CA GLY A 168 -3.91 5.73 7.74
C GLY A 168 -3.53 4.48 6.94
N LEU A 169 -4.01 4.44 5.71
CA LEU A 169 -3.77 3.32 4.79
C LEU A 169 -2.57 3.63 3.92
N GLY A 170 -1.85 2.60 3.48
CA GLY A 170 -0.79 2.84 2.51
C GLY A 170 -0.62 1.70 1.52
N TRP A 171 -0.11 2.09 0.34
CA TRP A 171 0.06 1.18 -0.78
C TRP A 171 1.17 0.20 -0.47
N LEU A 172 0.81 -1.07 -0.30
CA LEU A 172 1.70 -2.18 0.09
C LEU A 172 2.48 -1.97 1.40
N THR A 173 2.34 -0.83 2.06
CA THR A 173 2.91 -0.57 3.38
C THR A 173 2.04 -1.19 4.45
N TYR A 174 2.69 -1.54 5.55
CA TYR A 174 2.14 -2.45 6.52
C TYR A 174 0.97 -1.96 7.41
N PRO A 175 0.56 -0.68 7.56
CA PRO A 175 -0.44 -0.39 8.58
C PRO A 175 -1.90 -0.66 8.18
N ASN A 176 -2.22 -1.25 7.01
CA ASN A 176 -3.60 -1.41 6.55
C ASN A 176 -4.46 -2.07 7.64
N TRP A 177 -5.39 -1.30 8.21
CA TRP A 177 -6.12 -1.61 9.44
C TRP A 177 -5.31 -1.63 10.74
N ALA A 178 -4.00 -1.83 10.76
CA ALA A 178 -3.14 -1.98 11.95
C ALA A 178 -3.31 -0.91 13.04
N CYS A 179 -3.54 0.35 12.67
CA CYS A 179 -3.71 1.43 13.63
C CYS A 179 -5.12 1.54 14.23
N TYR A 180 -6.12 0.87 13.65
CA TYR A 180 -7.50 0.89 14.12
C TYR A 180 -7.61 0.35 15.56
N LYS A 181 -8.41 0.96 16.42
CA LYS A 181 -8.56 0.51 17.81
C LYS A 181 -9.94 -0.11 17.99
N PHE A 182 -9.96 -1.36 18.46
CA PHE A 182 -11.19 -2.09 18.73
C PHE A 182 -10.94 -3.14 19.83
N PRO A 183 -11.99 -3.62 20.53
CA PRO A 183 -11.84 -4.46 21.72
C PRO A 183 -11.04 -5.75 21.50
N ARG A 184 -11.21 -6.40 20.35
CA ARG A 184 -10.55 -7.67 20.01
C ARG A 184 -9.18 -7.50 19.34
N ARG A 185 -8.56 -6.32 19.42
CA ARG A 185 -7.27 -6.04 18.76
C ARG A 185 -6.16 -6.99 19.21
N ALA A 186 -6.02 -7.23 20.51
CA ALA A 186 -4.98 -8.11 21.05
C ALA A 186 -5.19 -9.58 20.62
N GLU A 187 -6.44 -10.00 20.48
CA GLU A 187 -6.76 -11.33 19.96
C GLU A 187 -6.36 -11.46 18.49
N LEU A 188 -6.67 -10.45 17.67
CA LEU A 188 -6.24 -10.42 16.27
C LEU A 188 -4.71 -10.51 16.18
N ASP A 189 -3.98 -9.68 16.92
CA ASP A 189 -2.52 -9.69 16.91
C ASP A 189 -1.98 -11.10 17.24
N SER A 190 -2.51 -11.77 18.26
CA SER A 190 -2.11 -13.15 18.62
C SER A 190 -2.41 -14.17 17.51
N VAL A 191 -3.55 -14.05 16.83
CA VAL A 191 -3.89 -14.87 15.67
C VAL A 191 -2.91 -14.65 14.53
N LEU A 192 -2.53 -13.40 14.27
CA LEU A 192 -1.59 -13.05 13.21
C LEU A 192 -0.16 -13.52 13.52
N GLU A 193 0.28 -13.46 14.78
CA GLU A 193 1.55 -14.06 15.20
C GLU A 193 1.59 -15.57 14.99
N THR A 194 0.45 -16.25 15.17
CA THR A 194 0.33 -17.69 14.89
C THR A 194 0.45 -17.95 13.40
N LEU A 195 -0.23 -17.16 12.58
CA LEU A 195 -0.16 -17.25 11.11
C LEU A 195 1.27 -17.05 10.61
N GLU A 196 1.97 -16.02 11.08
CA GLU A 196 3.35 -15.71 10.67
C GLU A 196 4.37 -16.81 11.02
N LYS A 197 4.11 -17.60 12.07
CA LYS A 197 4.96 -18.73 12.48
C LYS A 197 4.59 -20.05 11.81
N SER A 198 3.46 -20.10 11.11
CA SER A 198 2.94 -21.33 10.51
C SER A 198 3.45 -21.51 9.09
N PRO A 199 3.78 -22.73 8.65
CA PRO A 199 4.10 -22.99 7.25
C PRO A 199 2.92 -22.61 6.33
N PRO A 200 3.18 -22.03 5.15
CA PRO A 200 2.15 -21.78 4.14
C PRO A 200 1.27 -23.01 3.87
N GLY A 201 -0.05 -22.82 3.97
CA GLY A 201 -1.03 -23.88 3.71
C GLY A 201 -1.17 -24.96 4.80
N SER A 202 -0.47 -24.84 5.94
CA SER A 202 -0.67 -25.77 7.06
C SER A 202 -2.07 -25.62 7.68
N PRO A 203 -2.60 -26.66 8.36
CA PRO A 203 -3.87 -26.56 9.08
C PRO A 203 -3.89 -25.37 10.07
N GLU A 204 -2.78 -25.11 10.75
CA GLU A 204 -2.63 -24.01 11.69
C GLU A 204 -2.74 -22.64 10.98
N ALA A 205 -2.09 -22.47 9.83
CA ALA A 205 -2.18 -21.25 9.03
C ALA A 205 -3.61 -21.00 8.53
N ILE A 206 -4.29 -22.05 8.08
CA ILE A 206 -5.68 -21.99 7.59
C ILE A 206 -6.63 -21.58 8.72
N GLU A 207 -6.52 -22.21 9.89
CA GLU A 207 -7.38 -21.90 11.03
C GLU A 207 -7.10 -20.51 11.63
N ALA A 208 -5.84 -20.09 11.69
CA ALA A 208 -5.48 -18.72 12.07
C ALA A 208 -6.09 -17.70 11.09
N THR A 209 -5.99 -17.96 9.79
CA THR A 209 -6.58 -17.12 8.75
C THR A 209 -8.10 -17.00 8.91
N LYS A 210 -8.82 -18.12 9.08
CA LYS A 210 -10.28 -18.11 9.31
C LYS A 210 -10.67 -17.29 10.54
N LYS A 211 -9.92 -17.41 11.65
CA LYS A 211 -10.14 -16.60 12.86
C LYS A 211 -9.95 -15.11 12.58
N ALA A 212 -8.88 -14.73 11.86
CA ALA A 212 -8.64 -13.34 11.47
C ALA A 212 -9.78 -12.80 10.59
N LEU A 213 -10.28 -13.61 9.64
CA LEU A 213 -11.42 -13.26 8.79
C LEU A 213 -12.73 -13.07 9.58
N LEU A 214 -12.97 -13.88 10.61
CA LEU A 214 -14.13 -13.70 11.49
C LEU A 214 -14.04 -12.43 12.35
N ILE A 215 -12.85 -12.08 12.84
CA ILE A 215 -12.64 -10.80 13.53
C ILE A 215 -12.85 -9.63 12.55
N TRP A 216 -12.34 -9.75 11.33
CA TRP A 216 -12.56 -8.75 10.28
C TRP A 216 -14.06 -8.61 9.95
N LEU A 217 -14.81 -9.71 9.88
CA LEU A 217 -16.25 -9.71 9.59
C LEU A 217 -17.06 -8.96 10.66
N GLU A 218 -16.71 -9.15 11.93
CA GLU A 218 -17.35 -8.44 13.04
C GLU A 218 -17.10 -6.92 12.97
N GLN A 219 -15.86 -6.54 12.66
CA GLN A 219 -15.43 -5.14 12.68
C GLN A 219 -15.71 -4.40 11.37
N MET A 220 -15.81 -5.14 10.26
CA MET A 220 -16.00 -4.70 8.88
C MET A 220 -15.28 -3.36 8.56
N PRO A 221 -13.95 -3.28 8.77
CA PRO A 221 -13.20 -2.01 8.64
C PRO A 221 -13.27 -1.42 7.23
N TRP A 222 -13.51 -2.26 6.22
CA TRP A 222 -13.96 -1.84 4.91
C TRP A 222 -14.88 -2.93 4.33
N PRO A 223 -15.98 -2.60 3.64
CA PRO A 223 -16.62 -3.55 2.75
C PRO A 223 -15.74 -3.73 1.52
N GLN A 224 -15.44 -4.99 1.15
CA GLN A 224 -14.88 -5.28 -0.18
C GLN A 224 -16.00 -5.00 -1.23
N PHE A 225 -15.69 -4.92 -2.52
CA PHE A 225 -16.73 -4.96 -3.56
C PHE A 225 -16.39 -6.08 -4.53
N PHE A 226 -15.41 -5.83 -5.38
CA PHE A 226 -14.87 -6.82 -6.32
C PHE A 226 -13.36 -6.61 -6.48
N PRO A 227 -12.61 -7.63 -6.92
CA PRO A 227 -11.24 -7.45 -7.37
C PRO A 227 -11.20 -6.49 -8.56
N VAL A 228 -10.30 -5.51 -8.52
CA VAL A 228 -10.12 -4.56 -9.63
C VAL A 228 -9.59 -5.30 -10.86
N PRO A 229 -10.27 -5.25 -12.02
CA PRO A 229 -9.75 -5.80 -13.25
C PRO A 229 -8.63 -4.90 -13.79
N PHE A 230 -7.45 -5.48 -14.01
CA PHE A 230 -6.37 -4.82 -14.74
C PHE A 230 -6.39 -5.26 -16.19
N TYR A 231 -6.70 -4.33 -17.09
CA TYR A 231 -6.63 -4.57 -18.53
C TYR A 231 -5.25 -4.19 -19.04
N THR A 232 -4.48 -5.19 -19.48
CA THR A 232 -3.19 -4.95 -20.12
C THR A 232 -3.28 -5.22 -21.61
N LEU A 233 -2.86 -4.22 -22.38
CA LEU A 233 -2.94 -4.24 -23.83
C LEU A 233 -1.52 -4.32 -24.39
N ASN A 234 -1.25 -5.39 -25.12
CA ASN A 234 0.06 -5.63 -25.72
C ASN A 234 -0.02 -5.46 -27.23
N ASN A 235 0.81 -4.57 -27.79
CA ASN A 235 0.92 -4.41 -29.24
C ASN A 235 1.81 -5.51 -29.82
N ARG A 236 1.20 -6.39 -30.63
CA ARG A 236 1.87 -7.54 -31.25
C ARG A 236 2.53 -7.27 -32.60
N TYR A 237 2.61 -6.00 -33.00
CA TYR A 237 3.16 -5.65 -34.31
C TYR A 237 4.68 -5.90 -34.36
N CYS A 238 5.44 -5.39 -33.39
CA CYS A 238 6.90 -5.56 -33.33
C CYS A 238 7.34 -6.78 -32.52
N TRP A 239 6.54 -7.19 -31.53
CA TRP A 239 6.90 -8.19 -30.53
C TRP A 239 5.80 -9.21 -30.39
N GLU A 240 6.16 -10.49 -30.34
CA GLU A 240 5.26 -11.59 -30.03
C GLU A 240 5.72 -12.33 -28.77
N GLY A 241 4.94 -13.30 -28.31
CA GLY A 241 5.26 -14.10 -27.12
C GLY A 241 4.75 -13.52 -25.80
N PHE A 242 3.98 -12.43 -25.82
CA PHE A 242 3.28 -11.93 -24.62
C PHE A 242 2.40 -13.03 -23.99
N PRO A 243 2.23 -13.02 -22.65
CA PRO A 243 1.29 -13.92 -22.02
C PRO A 243 -0.13 -13.68 -22.51
N GLU A 244 -0.86 -14.76 -22.73
CA GLU A 244 -2.25 -14.71 -23.19
C GLU A 244 -3.03 -15.86 -22.61
N TYR A 245 -4.14 -15.57 -21.95
CA TYR A 245 -5.04 -16.60 -21.50
C TYR A 245 -6.05 -16.98 -22.60
N PRO A 246 -6.36 -18.26 -22.82
CA PRO A 246 -5.71 -19.45 -22.24
C PRO A 246 -4.49 -19.94 -23.04
N ALA A 247 -4.26 -19.38 -24.25
CA ALA A 247 -3.39 -19.98 -25.26
C ALA A 247 -1.88 -20.02 -24.91
N ASN A 248 -1.40 -19.04 -24.15
CA ASN A 248 0.02 -18.85 -23.80
C ASN A 248 0.16 -18.21 -22.41
N TYR A 249 -0.52 -18.74 -21.39
CA TYR A 249 -0.57 -18.13 -20.06
C TYR A 249 0.57 -18.62 -19.15
N TYR A 250 1.78 -18.10 -19.37
CA TYR A 250 2.96 -18.43 -18.57
C TYR A 250 3.27 -17.42 -17.46
N ASN A 251 2.63 -16.24 -17.48
CA ASN A 251 2.77 -15.19 -16.47
C ASN A 251 1.56 -14.23 -16.50
N ASP A 252 1.34 -13.49 -15.41
CA ASP A 252 0.37 -12.39 -15.38
C ASP A 252 0.86 -11.25 -16.30
N PRO A 253 0.06 -10.76 -17.28
CA PRO A 253 0.53 -9.85 -18.33
C PRO A 253 0.69 -8.39 -17.89
N VAL A 254 1.21 -8.13 -16.70
CA VAL A 254 1.33 -6.79 -16.08
C VAL A 254 2.76 -6.27 -16.12
N TYR A 255 2.94 -5.02 -16.58
CA TYR A 255 4.26 -4.44 -16.85
C TYR A 255 4.84 -3.62 -15.69
N TRP A 256 4.05 -3.35 -14.66
CA TRP A 256 4.46 -2.57 -13.48
C TRP A 256 4.98 -3.43 -12.32
N TRP A 257 4.93 -4.76 -12.42
CA TRP A 257 5.44 -5.67 -11.39
C TRP A 257 6.82 -6.23 -11.74
N PRO A 258 7.66 -6.60 -10.73
CA PRO A 258 9.01 -7.13 -10.98
C PRO A 258 9.07 -8.37 -11.88
N HIS A 259 8.03 -9.21 -11.86
CA HIS A 259 7.93 -10.38 -12.71
C HIS A 259 7.79 -10.04 -14.20
N PHE A 260 7.59 -8.77 -14.57
CA PHE A 260 7.58 -8.34 -15.97
C PHE A 260 8.90 -8.69 -16.67
N THR A 261 10.00 -8.78 -15.92
CA THR A 261 11.28 -9.31 -16.41
C THR A 261 11.12 -10.69 -17.05
N LEU A 262 10.28 -11.56 -16.48
CA LEU A 262 10.00 -12.89 -17.04
C LEU A 262 9.23 -12.80 -18.37
N ILE A 263 8.41 -11.76 -18.55
CA ILE A 263 7.75 -11.50 -19.84
C ILE A 263 8.79 -11.09 -20.88
N LEU A 264 9.65 -10.12 -20.55
CA LEU A 264 10.70 -9.63 -21.44
C LEU A 264 11.59 -10.76 -21.97
N LEU A 265 11.92 -11.75 -21.13
CA LEU A 265 12.72 -12.91 -21.51
C LEU A 265 12.03 -13.85 -22.52
N GLN A 266 10.70 -13.78 -22.65
CA GLN A 266 9.92 -14.60 -23.57
C GLN A 266 9.54 -13.85 -24.86
N LEU A 267 9.69 -12.52 -24.89
CA LEU A 267 9.35 -11.72 -26.07
C LEU A 267 10.29 -11.99 -27.23
N ARG A 268 9.73 -12.06 -28.44
CA ARG A 268 10.48 -12.27 -29.68
C ARG A 268 10.15 -11.18 -30.68
N PRO A 269 11.15 -10.67 -31.44
CA PRO A 269 10.86 -9.74 -32.52
C PRO A 269 10.11 -10.46 -33.64
N THR A 270 9.07 -9.82 -34.19
CA THR A 270 8.30 -10.36 -35.32
C THR A 270 8.97 -10.16 -36.68
N GLY A 271 10.05 -9.36 -36.72
CA GLY A 271 10.72 -8.91 -37.95
C GLY A 271 9.98 -7.80 -38.71
N ARG A 272 8.80 -7.34 -38.25
CA ARG A 272 7.99 -6.30 -38.93
C ARG A 272 8.45 -4.88 -38.63
N CYS A 273 9.18 -4.69 -37.54
CA CYS A 273 9.71 -3.39 -37.14
C CYS A 273 11.20 -3.32 -37.46
N PRO A 274 11.70 -2.17 -37.95
CA PRO A 274 13.13 -1.98 -38.11
C PRO A 274 13.80 -2.19 -36.76
N THR A 275 14.74 -3.14 -36.68
CA THR A 275 15.65 -3.21 -35.54
C THR A 275 16.60 -2.05 -35.67
N LYS A 276 16.21 -0.86 -35.16
CA LYS A 276 17.17 0.19 -34.85
C LYS A 276 18.02 -0.34 -33.71
N GLU A 277 19.14 -0.97 -34.06
CA GLU A 277 20.17 -1.41 -33.15
C GLU A 277 19.57 -1.95 -31.83
N ALA A 278 18.73 -2.99 -31.93
CA ALA A 278 18.55 -3.83 -30.77
C ALA A 278 19.97 -4.23 -30.39
N TYR A 279 20.44 -3.82 -29.22
CA TYR A 279 21.76 -4.19 -28.72
C TYR A 279 21.79 -5.72 -28.71
N THR A 280 22.26 -6.32 -29.79
CA THR A 280 22.63 -7.72 -29.83
C THR A 280 23.84 -7.73 -28.92
N PRO A 281 23.77 -8.29 -27.70
CA PRO A 281 24.98 -8.53 -26.96
C PRO A 281 25.65 -9.66 -27.72
N THR A 282 26.43 -9.35 -28.76
CA THR A 282 27.26 -10.35 -29.44
C THR A 282 28.25 -10.97 -28.46
N LYS A 283 28.41 -10.39 -27.27
CA LYS A 283 29.00 -10.99 -26.07
C LYS A 283 28.28 -10.39 -24.86
N PHE A 284 27.90 -11.18 -23.87
CA PHE A 284 27.72 -10.65 -22.52
C PHE A 284 28.97 -9.82 -22.20
N GLN A 285 28.82 -8.61 -21.65
CA GLN A 285 29.99 -7.96 -21.05
C GLN A 285 30.48 -8.92 -19.97
N ILE A 286 31.61 -9.56 -20.24
CA ILE A 286 32.38 -10.23 -19.21
C ILE A 286 32.82 -9.07 -18.32
N LEU A 287 32.15 -8.90 -17.18
CA LEU A 287 32.66 -8.02 -16.14
C LEU A 287 34.12 -8.42 -15.91
N PRO A 288 35.07 -7.49 -15.95
CA PRO A 288 36.45 -7.84 -15.66
C PRO A 288 36.45 -8.60 -14.33
N ILE A 289 37.07 -9.78 -14.32
CA ILE A 289 37.29 -10.50 -13.07
C ILE A 289 37.98 -9.51 -12.16
N GLU A 290 37.28 -9.11 -11.10
CA GLU A 290 37.84 -8.24 -10.08
C GLU A 290 38.97 -9.05 -9.46
N LYS A 291 40.20 -8.81 -9.95
CA LYS A 291 41.38 -9.42 -9.35
C LYS A 291 41.36 -8.96 -7.91
N PRO A 292 41.53 -9.87 -6.93
CA PRO A 292 41.69 -9.48 -5.55
C PRO A 292 42.77 -8.39 -5.51
N VAL A 293 42.39 -7.18 -5.12
CA VAL A 293 43.36 -6.14 -4.83
C VAL A 293 44.13 -6.68 -3.64
N VAL A 294 45.37 -7.11 -3.88
CA VAL A 294 46.30 -7.43 -2.80
C VAL A 294 46.32 -6.18 -1.91
N PRO A 295 45.99 -6.29 -0.62
CA PRO A 295 46.02 -5.13 0.26
C PRO A 295 47.42 -4.55 0.20
N THR A 296 47.51 -3.29 -0.25
CA THR A 296 48.75 -2.52 -0.14
C THR A 296 49.08 -2.47 1.35
N PRO A 297 50.32 -2.80 1.77
CA PRO A 297 50.66 -2.79 3.18
C PRO A 297 50.42 -1.38 3.72
N THR A 298 49.49 -1.28 4.68
CA THR A 298 49.22 -0.06 5.44
C THR A 298 50.54 0.41 6.06
N PRO A 299 51.01 1.64 5.81
CA PRO A 299 52.20 2.15 6.47
C PRO A 299 51.95 2.16 7.98
N THR A 300 52.86 1.52 8.72
CA THR A 300 52.86 1.53 10.19
C THR A 300 52.89 2.98 10.68
N PRO A 301 51.96 3.42 11.54
CA PRO A 301 51.98 4.78 12.04
C PRO A 301 53.20 4.98 12.94
N THR A 302 54.09 5.88 12.54
CA THR A 302 55.14 6.42 13.42
C THR A 302 54.47 7.30 14.49
N PRO A 303 54.75 7.10 15.79
CA PRO A 303 54.19 7.95 16.83
C PRO A 303 54.79 9.36 16.71
N THR A 304 53.95 10.34 16.39
CA THR A 304 54.30 11.76 16.40
C THR A 304 53.47 12.46 17.47
N PRO A 305 54.08 13.32 18.31
CA PRO A 305 53.50 13.80 19.56
C PRO A 305 52.24 14.65 19.36
N THR A 306 51.29 14.45 20.27
CA THR A 306 50.03 15.16 20.42
C THR A 306 50.19 16.69 20.44
N PRO A 307 49.59 17.44 19.50
CA PRO A 307 49.32 18.85 19.69
C PRO A 307 47.92 19.08 20.28
N THR A 308 47.87 20.06 21.18
CA THR A 308 46.72 20.60 21.93
C THR A 308 45.57 21.07 21.01
N PRO A 309 44.29 20.89 21.39
CA PRO A 309 43.16 21.18 20.51
C PRO A 309 42.95 22.68 20.28
N THR A 310 42.83 23.06 19.01
CA THR A 310 42.23 24.32 18.55
C THR A 310 41.03 23.96 17.68
N PRO A 311 39.86 24.62 17.79
CA PRO A 311 38.67 24.24 17.03
C PRO A 311 38.83 24.60 15.54
N VAL A 312 38.69 23.62 14.66
CA VAL A 312 38.59 23.82 13.20
C VAL A 312 37.21 23.33 12.75
N ALA A 313 36.50 24.15 12.00
CA ALA A 313 35.20 23.81 11.43
C ALA A 313 35.33 22.73 10.34
N THR A 314 34.61 21.63 10.49
CA THR A 314 34.56 20.55 9.49
C THR A 314 33.63 20.95 8.35
N THR A 315 34.17 21.18 7.15
CA THR A 315 33.38 21.40 5.94
C THR A 315 33.14 20.04 5.27
N VAL A 316 31.87 19.63 5.15
CA VAL A 316 31.48 18.44 4.39
C VAL A 316 30.89 18.88 3.05
N THR A 317 31.53 18.52 1.95
CA THR A 317 31.00 18.74 0.60
C THR A 317 30.09 17.57 0.23
N VAL A 318 28.78 17.81 0.11
CA VAL A 318 27.82 16.83 -0.41
C VAL A 318 27.48 17.19 -1.84
N THR A 319 27.81 16.32 -2.79
CA THR A 319 27.45 16.46 -4.19
C THR A 319 26.07 15.83 -4.42
N ALA A 320 25.03 16.65 -4.57
CA ALA A 320 23.72 16.19 -5.00
C ALA A 320 23.62 16.29 -6.53
N ILE A 321 23.39 15.17 -7.21
CA ILE A 321 23.10 15.14 -8.65
C ILE A 321 21.58 15.28 -8.79
N GLN A 322 21.11 16.37 -9.40
CA GLN A 322 19.69 16.57 -9.70
C GLN A 322 19.48 16.62 -11.21
N THR A 323 18.65 15.74 -11.74
CA THR A 323 18.32 15.67 -13.16
C THR A 323 17.13 16.59 -13.43
N VAL A 324 17.35 17.69 -14.15
CA VAL A 324 16.26 18.60 -14.57
C VAL A 324 15.92 18.30 -16.02
N THR A 325 14.68 17.86 -16.25
CA THR A 325 14.15 17.59 -17.60
C THR A 325 13.32 18.78 -18.05
N THR A 326 13.76 19.49 -19.09
CA THR A 326 12.99 20.59 -19.70
C THR A 326 12.47 20.15 -21.06
N THR A 327 11.15 20.04 -21.18
CA THR A 327 10.48 19.73 -22.45
C THR A 327 10.05 21.05 -23.10
N SER A 328 10.59 21.36 -24.27
CA SER A 328 10.08 22.47 -25.11
C SER A 328 9.48 21.89 -26.38
N VAL A 329 8.29 22.38 -26.76
CA VAL A 329 7.56 21.92 -27.94
C VAL A 329 7.69 23.00 -29.00
N VAL A 330 8.36 22.69 -30.11
CA VAL A 330 8.36 23.52 -31.32
C VAL A 330 7.55 22.79 -32.39
N THR A 331 6.66 23.54 -33.04
CA THR A 331 5.67 23.08 -34.02
C THR A 331 6.32 22.56 -35.30
N SER A 332 6.87 21.35 -35.25
CA SER A 332 6.82 20.31 -36.30
C SER A 332 7.62 19.09 -35.80
N THR A 333 6.90 18.09 -35.32
CA THR A 333 7.26 16.65 -35.31
C THR A 333 8.71 16.24 -34.98
N VAL A 334 9.37 16.81 -33.97
CA VAL A 334 10.50 16.17 -33.26
C VAL A 334 10.52 16.65 -31.80
N VAL A 335 10.34 15.74 -30.84
CA VAL A 335 10.59 16.01 -29.41
C VAL A 335 12.06 15.69 -29.15
N THR A 336 12.89 16.71 -28.90
CA THR A 336 14.29 16.53 -28.54
C THR A 336 14.44 16.68 -27.03
N THR A 337 14.74 15.57 -26.34
CA THR A 337 15.06 15.58 -24.92
C THR A 337 16.54 15.95 -24.76
N ARG A 338 16.83 17.12 -24.19
CA ARG A 338 18.20 17.53 -23.86
C ARG A 338 18.43 17.33 -22.37
N VAL A 339 19.45 16.56 -22.02
CA VAL A 339 19.89 16.35 -20.63
C VAL A 339 21.05 17.32 -20.38
N GLU A 340 20.86 18.30 -19.51
CA GLU A 340 21.94 19.15 -19.00
C GLU A 340 22.23 18.81 -17.54
N THR A 341 23.49 18.57 -17.23
CA THR A 341 23.97 18.32 -15.87
C THR A 341 24.20 19.66 -15.18
N VAL A 342 23.29 20.08 -14.30
CA VAL A 342 23.47 21.30 -13.50
C VAL A 342 24.01 20.91 -12.13
N THR A 343 25.26 21.27 -11.85
CA THR A 343 25.86 21.10 -10.52
C THR A 343 25.35 22.20 -9.59
N THR A 344 24.50 21.84 -8.61
CA THR A 344 24.04 22.79 -7.60
C THR A 344 24.80 22.55 -6.31
N THR A 345 25.65 23.51 -5.91
CA THR A 345 26.38 23.46 -4.64
C THR A 345 25.49 24.01 -3.53
N LYS A 346 25.00 23.15 -2.63
CA LYS A 346 24.30 23.59 -1.42
C LYS A 346 25.24 23.46 -0.22
N THR A 347 25.52 24.58 0.44
CA THR A 347 26.26 24.62 1.71
C THR A 347 25.29 24.33 2.84
N GLU A 348 25.40 23.16 3.48
CA GLU A 348 24.69 22.89 4.73
C GLU A 348 25.69 22.95 5.89
N THR A 349 25.46 23.86 6.82
CA THR A 349 26.13 23.88 8.12
C THR A 349 25.59 22.74 8.96
N VAL A 350 26.32 21.63 9.02
CA VAL A 350 26.05 20.54 9.95
C VAL A 350 26.59 20.94 11.31
N THR A 351 25.69 21.17 12.27
CA THR A 351 26.05 21.45 13.66
C THR A 351 26.58 20.16 14.31
N ASP A 352 27.85 20.14 14.69
CA ASP A 352 28.44 19.02 15.41
C ASP A 352 27.98 19.03 16.88
N TRP A 353 27.11 18.09 17.23
CA TRP A 353 26.55 17.98 18.58
C TRP A 353 27.47 17.26 19.57
N THR A 354 28.63 16.75 19.16
CA THR A 354 29.50 15.95 20.03
C THR A 354 29.87 16.69 21.33
N ILE A 355 30.17 17.98 21.28
CA ILE A 355 30.49 18.78 22.47
C ILE A 355 29.26 18.95 23.38
N THR A 356 28.07 19.18 22.79
CA THR A 356 26.83 19.35 23.54
C THR A 356 26.38 18.04 24.20
N THR A 357 26.54 16.91 23.50
CA THR A 357 26.25 15.57 24.04
C THR A 357 27.24 15.19 25.14
N ALA A 358 28.53 15.51 24.98
CA ALA A 358 29.54 15.28 26.03
C ALA A 358 29.26 16.13 27.29
N LEU A 359 28.90 17.40 27.12
CA LEU A 359 28.51 18.27 28.25
C LEU A 359 27.26 17.77 28.96
N ALA A 360 26.24 17.30 28.23
CA ALA A 360 25.03 16.73 28.82
C ALA A 360 25.33 15.47 29.64
N ILE A 361 26.22 14.60 29.16
CA ILE A 361 26.65 13.40 29.89
C ILE A 361 27.42 13.77 31.15
N VAL A 362 28.32 14.76 31.09
CA VAL A 362 29.08 15.22 32.27
C VAL A 362 28.14 15.84 33.30
N LEU A 363 27.17 16.67 32.89
CA LEU A 363 26.18 17.26 33.79
C LEU A 363 25.28 16.20 34.42
N LEU A 364 24.91 15.15 33.68
CA LEU A 364 24.16 14.01 34.22
C LEU A 364 24.97 13.27 35.29
N ILE A 365 26.26 13.01 35.04
CA ILE A 365 27.16 12.34 36.00
C ILE A 365 27.34 13.19 37.26
N VAL A 366 27.52 14.51 37.10
CA VAL A 366 27.62 15.44 38.23
C VAL A 366 26.31 15.50 39.02
N GLY A 367 25.15 15.52 38.34
CA GLY A 367 23.84 15.47 38.98
C GLY A 367 23.60 14.19 39.78
N ILE A 368 24.02 13.04 39.23
CA ILE A 368 23.97 11.74 39.93
C ILE A 368 24.90 11.73 41.15
N ALA A 369 26.12 12.26 41.01
CA ALA A 369 27.07 12.35 42.12
C ALA A 369 26.56 13.27 43.24
N ILE A 370 26.02 14.44 42.91
CA ILE A 370 25.42 15.37 43.87
C ILE A 370 24.22 14.70 44.56
N GLY A 371 23.33 14.05 43.81
CA GLY A 371 22.20 13.31 44.36
C GLY A 371 22.63 12.18 45.31
N TRP A 372 23.75 11.52 45.01
CA TRP A 372 24.32 10.47 45.85
C TRP A 372 24.93 11.01 47.16
N PHE A 373 25.58 12.18 47.10
CA PHE A 373 26.12 12.85 48.30
C PHE A 373 25.03 13.50 49.17
N ILE A 374 23.95 14.02 48.59
CA ILE A 374 22.81 14.57 49.34
C ILE A 374 22.05 13.46 50.08
N LYS A 375 21.97 12.24 49.53
CA LYS A 375 21.31 11.09 50.17
C LYS A 375 22.11 10.46 51.35
N ARG A 376 23.36 10.89 51.56
CA ARG A 376 24.27 10.40 52.61
C ARG A 376 24.54 11.38 53.76
N LYS A 377 23.89 12.55 53.74
CA LYS A 377 23.67 13.39 54.94
C LYS A 377 22.23 13.23 55.37
#